data_AF-A0A533X212-F1
#
_entry.id   AF-A0A533X212-F1
#
_cell.length_a   1.000
_cell.length_b   1.000
_cell.length_c   1.000
_cell.angle_alpha   90.00
_cell.angle_beta   90.00
_cell.angle_gamma   90.00
#
_symmetry.space_group_name_H-M   'P 1'
#
loop_
_entity.id
_entity.type
_entity.pdbx_description
1 polymer ?
#
loop_
_entity_poly.entity_id
_entity_poly.type
_entity_poly.pdbx_seq_one_letter_code
_entity_poly.pdbx_strand_id
1 'polypeptide(L)' 'GDLVINLAREYYQQQVIEQPYAQDLLHKCDIANLVGERIVKQALDMKLAKEAGIKRIAGVPFLMLYKFQRR' A
#
# COMPACT_ATOMS: atom_id res chain seq x y z
N GLY A 1 10.62 19.99 13.28
CA GLY A 1 11.29 19.62 12.02
C GLY A 1 10.24 19.11 11.08
N ASP A 2 10.27 19.53 9.82
CA ASP A 2 9.30 19.09 8.83
C ASP A 2 9.51 17.63 8.47
N LEU A 3 8.43 16.85 8.47
CA LEU A 3 8.47 15.44 8.08
C LEU A 3 8.61 15.35 6.57
N VAL A 4 9.79 14.97 6.10
CA VAL A 4 10.07 14.71 4.68
C VAL A 4 10.02 13.22 4.42
N ILE A 5 9.15 12.78 3.51
CA ILE A 5 9.11 11.40 3.01
C ILE A 5 9.60 11.40 1.58
N ASN A 6 10.70 10.69 1.32
CA ASN A 6 11.23 10.52 -0.02
C ASN A 6 10.64 9.25 -0.66
N LEU A 7 9.81 9.42 -1.69
CA LEU A 7 9.31 8.32 -2.52
C LEU A 7 10.29 8.02 -3.65
N ALA A 8 11.49 7.56 -3.27
CA ALA A 8 12.57 7.29 -4.21
C ALA A 8 12.14 6.27 -5.26
N ARG A 9 12.50 6.49 -6.53
CA ARG A 9 12.11 5.63 -7.66
C ARG A 9 12.58 4.19 -7.45
N GLU A 10 13.76 4.05 -6.90
CA GLU A 10 14.43 2.78 -6.57
C GLU A 10 13.60 1.94 -5.60
N TYR A 11 12.78 2.59 -4.75
CA TYR A 11 11.94 1.93 -3.76
C TYR A 11 10.49 1.73 -4.23
N TYR A 12 9.90 2.70 -4.93
CA TYR A 12 8.45 2.69 -5.24
C TYR A 12 8.08 2.51 -6.71
N GLN A 13 8.99 2.68 -7.66
CA GLN A 13 8.65 2.81 -9.08
C GLN A 13 9.56 1.95 -9.97
N GLN A 14 9.87 0.74 -9.50
CA GLN A 14 10.64 -0.26 -10.27
C GLN A 14 9.86 -0.75 -11.50
N GLN A 15 8.53 -0.81 -11.41
CA GLN A 15 7.66 -1.27 -12.50
C GLN A 15 6.32 -0.54 -12.46
N VAL A 16 5.79 -0.17 -13.64
CA VAL A 16 4.41 0.28 -13.79
C VAL A 16 3.56 -0.93 -14.12
N ILE A 17 2.50 -1.15 -13.34
CA ILE A 17 1.63 -2.33 -13.46
C ILE A 17 0.17 -1.93 -13.58
N GLU A 18 -0.63 -2.81 -14.17
CA GLU A 18 -2.08 -2.65 -14.25
C GLU A 18 -2.79 -3.10 -12.98
N GLN A 19 -4.03 -2.64 -12.84
CA GLN A 19 -4.85 -2.88 -11.66
C GLN A 19 -5.05 -4.37 -11.33
N PRO A 20 -5.38 -5.26 -12.30
CA PRO A 20 -5.59 -6.68 -12.01
C PRO A 20 -4.33 -7.34 -11.44
N TYR A 21 -3.16 -6.97 -11.98
CA TYR A 21 -1.88 -7.50 -11.49
C TYR A 21 -1.56 -6.99 -10.08
N ALA A 22 -1.87 -5.73 -9.78
CA ALA A 22 -1.76 -5.20 -8.42
C ALA A 22 -2.67 -5.95 -7.42
N GLN A 23 -3.88 -6.38 -7.83
CA GLN A 23 -4.77 -7.18 -6.98
C GLN A 23 -4.15 -8.55 -6.68
N ASP A 24 -3.59 -9.21 -7.69
CA ASP A 24 -2.93 -10.51 -7.53
C ASP A 24 -1.73 -10.41 -6.57
N LEU A 25 -0.88 -9.39 -6.71
CA LEU A 25 0.23 -9.13 -5.79
C LEU A 25 -0.26 -8.86 -4.37
N LEU A 26 -1.26 -7.99 -4.21
CA LEU A 26 -1.88 -7.71 -2.92
C LEU A 26 -2.54 -8.94 -2.30
N HIS A 27 -2.96 -9.93 -3.09
CA HIS A 27 -3.50 -11.18 -2.58
C HIS A 27 -2.39 -12.10 -2.08
N LYS A 28 -1.29 -12.22 -2.83
CA LYS A 28 -0.19 -13.15 -2.56
C LYS A 28 0.84 -12.67 -1.54
N CYS A 29 1.01 -11.36 -1.36
CA CYS A 29 2.05 -10.84 -0.48
C CYS A 29 1.78 -11.12 1.01
N ASP A 30 2.83 -11.36 1.78
CA ASP A 30 2.73 -11.37 3.25
C ASP A 30 2.81 -9.96 3.83
N ILE A 31 3.62 -9.09 3.23
CA ILE A 31 3.84 -7.71 3.65
C ILE A 31 3.75 -6.79 2.43
N ALA A 32 3.09 -5.64 2.58
CA ALA A 32 3.08 -4.60 1.56
C ALA A 32 3.04 -3.19 2.15
N ASN A 33 3.85 -2.29 1.59
CA ASN A 33 3.84 -0.86 1.90
C ASN A 33 3.18 -0.11 0.75
N LEU A 34 1.99 0.42 0.99
CA LEU A 34 1.14 1.05 -0.02
C LEU A 34 1.13 2.56 0.17
N VAL A 35 1.26 3.29 -0.93
CA VAL A 35 1.25 4.76 -0.96
C VAL A 35 0.37 5.24 -2.10
N GLY A 36 -0.51 6.20 -1.80
CA GLY A 36 -1.38 6.83 -2.78
C GLY A 36 -2.79 6.24 -2.85
N GLU A 37 -3.72 7.08 -3.28
CA GLU A 37 -5.17 6.83 -3.17
C GLU A 37 -5.61 5.54 -3.87
N ARG A 38 -5.12 5.29 -5.10
CA ARG A 38 -5.58 4.17 -5.94
C ARG A 38 -5.33 2.81 -5.28
N ILE A 39 -4.09 2.58 -4.83
CA ILE A 39 -3.70 1.27 -4.29
C ILE A 39 -4.21 1.07 -2.85
N VAL A 40 -4.30 2.15 -2.06
CA VAL A 40 -4.88 2.10 -0.72
C VAL A 40 -6.38 1.79 -0.79
N LYS A 41 -7.12 2.46 -1.69
CA LYS A 41 -8.53 2.17 -1.92
C LYS A 41 -8.74 0.71 -2.33
N GLN A 42 -7.90 0.20 -3.22
CA GLN A 42 -7.98 -1.20 -3.64
C GLN A 42 -7.79 -2.18 -2.48
N ALA A 43 -6.85 -1.93 -1.57
CA ALA A 43 -6.66 -2.77 -0.39
C ALA A 43 -7.88 -2.76 0.55
N LEU A 44 -8.57 -1.62 0.67
CA LEU A 44 -9.84 -1.53 1.42
C LEU A 44 -10.97 -2.30 0.72
N ASP A 45 -11.12 -2.12 -0.59
CA ASP A 45 -12.15 -2.79 -1.40
C ASP A 45 -11.98 -4.33 -1.31
N MET A 46 -10.74 -4.81 -1.28
CA MET A 46 -10.38 -6.22 -1.10
C MET A 46 -10.49 -6.71 0.35
N LYS A 47 -10.91 -5.85 1.30
CA LYS A 47 -11.02 -6.13 2.74
C LYS A 47 -9.70 -6.58 3.38
N LEU A 48 -8.56 -6.18 2.83
CA LEU A 48 -7.23 -6.47 3.37
C LEU A 48 -6.83 -5.51 4.50
N ALA A 49 -7.52 -4.37 4.62
CA ALA A 49 -7.34 -3.39 5.67
C ALA A 49 -8.66 -2.70 6.01
N LYS A 50 -8.64 -1.90 7.09
CA LYS A 50 -9.72 -1.01 7.49
C LYS A 50 -9.27 0.44 7.31
N GLU A 51 -10.22 1.35 7.09
CA GLU A 51 -9.93 2.79 6.94
C GLU A 51 -9.14 3.36 8.12
N ALA A 52 -9.43 2.91 9.34
CA ALA A 52 -8.72 3.31 10.55
C ALA A 52 -7.21 2.98 10.53
N GLY A 53 -6.76 2.07 9.67
CA GLY A 53 -5.35 1.72 9.49
C GLY A 53 -4.61 2.64 8.51
N ILE A 54 -5.30 3.58 7.85
CA ILE A 54 -4.68 4.50 6.89
C ILE A 54 -4.07 5.67 7.63
N LYS A 55 -2.79 5.94 7.36
CA LYS A 55 -2.10 7.14 7.83
C LYS A 55 -2.00 8.13 6.69
N ARG A 56 -2.47 9.37 6.89
CA ARG A 56 -2.28 10.44 5.90
C ARG A 56 -1.07 11.28 6.29
N ILE A 57 -0.15 11.46 5.35
CA ILE A 57 1.05 12.28 5.52
C ILE A 57 1.11 13.25 4.34
N ALA A 58 1.12 14.55 4.63
CA ALA A 58 0.98 15.60 3.62
C ALA A 58 -0.22 15.38 2.67
N GLY A 59 -1.34 14.87 3.21
CA GLY A 59 -2.56 14.56 2.45
C GLY A 59 -2.52 13.22 1.68
N VAL A 60 -1.34 12.61 1.49
CA VAL A 60 -1.19 11.33 0.78
C VAL A 60 -1.46 10.16 1.73
N PRO A 61 -2.27 9.15 1.35
CA PRO A 61 -2.53 7.99 2.19
C PRO A 61 -1.39 6.97 2.11
N PHE A 62 -1.04 6.44 3.27
CA PHE A 62 -0.07 5.38 3.49
C PHE A 62 -0.76 4.24 4.25
N LEU A 63 -0.47 3.00 3.83
CA LEU A 63 -1.02 1.81 4.45
C LEU A 63 0.04 0.70 4.45
N MET A 64 0.28 0.10 5.62
CA MET A 64 1.11 -1.09 5.74
C MET A 64 0.21 -2.30 5.97
N LEU A 65 0.41 -3.34 5.18
CA LEU A 65 -0.28 -4.62 5.30
C LEU A 65 0.68 -5.66 5.90
N TYR A 66 0.19 -6.42 6.87
CA TYR A 66 0.87 -7.59 7.43
C TYR A 66 -0.14 -8.74 7.50
N LYS A 67 0.07 -9.78 6.71
CA LYS A 67 -0.72 -11.01 6.74
C LYS A 67 0.04 -12.05 7.54
N PHE A 68 -0.44 -12.34 8.74
CA PHE A 68 0.09 -13.42 9.53
C PHE A 68 -0.54 -14.72 9.05
N GLN A 69 0.25 -15.57 8.39
CA GLN A 69 -0.13 -16.95 8.13
C GLN A 69 -0.24 -17.66 9.48
N ARG A 70 -1.43 -18.11 9.87
CA ARG A 70 -1.55 -19.12 10.93
C ARG A 70 -1.06 -20.42 10.32
N ARG A 71 0.13 -20.88 10.74
CA ARG A 71 0.57 -22.26 10.52
C ARG A 71 -0.41 -23.23 11.17
#